data_AF-A0AAN9AKC5-F1
#
_entry.id   AF-A0AAN9AKC5-F1
#
_cell.length_a   1.000
_cell.length_b   1.000
_cell.length_c   1.000
_cell.angle_alpha   90.00
_cell.angle_beta   90.00
_cell.angle_gamma   90.00
#
_symmetry.space_group_name_H-M   'P 1'
#
loop_
_entity.id
_entity.type
_entity.pdbx_description
1 polymer ?
#
loop_
_entity_poly.entity_id
_entity_poly.type
_entity_poly.pdbx_seq_one_letter_code
_entity_poly.pdbx_strand_id
1 'polypeptide(L)'
;MMTWFLLATSCLLFAPVDCGGWVNDWNQKAQRNCSNGSFLSNIDSEHNNDYEDRRFRMSCRSLPVSGGTASCVWTSILNSWDDDVGHQCPDGGYVGGMTSYHDNHHEDRRYRLYCCNLSGHYTYGCYTTDYVNNYDETFMFSVPNNLVLGGMKSVHRNWNEDRKFKFIICGMKSINQ
;
A
#
# COMPACT_ATOMS: atom_id res chain seq x y z
N MET A 1 -48.39 39.43 0.46
CA MET A 1 -47.58 39.03 -0.73
C MET A 1 -46.16 39.47 -0.43
N MET A 2 -45.09 38.69 -0.40
CA MET A 2 -44.80 37.32 -0.82
C MET A 2 -43.76 36.77 0.18
N THR A 3 -44.02 35.61 0.76
CA THR A 3 -43.00 34.82 1.46
C THR A 3 -42.32 33.93 0.42
N TRP A 4 -41.01 34.07 0.27
CA TRP A 4 -40.21 33.18 -0.58
C TRP A 4 -39.75 31.98 0.25
N PHE A 5 -40.33 30.81 0.01
CA PHE A 5 -39.77 29.53 0.47
C PHE A 5 -38.62 29.15 -0.47
N LEU A 6 -37.39 29.16 0.06
CA LEU A 6 -36.26 28.49 -0.59
C LEU A 6 -36.35 27.00 -0.26
N LEU A 7 -36.66 26.19 -1.28
CA LEU A 7 -36.52 24.73 -1.24
C LEU A 7 -35.03 24.41 -1.12
N ALA A 8 -34.62 23.87 0.03
CA ALA A 8 -33.32 23.25 0.20
C ALA A 8 -33.30 21.95 -0.61
N THR A 9 -32.63 21.96 -1.76
CA THR A 9 -32.34 20.76 -2.53
C THR A 9 -31.34 19.92 -1.73
N SER A 10 -31.84 18.82 -1.17
CA SER A 10 -31.07 17.75 -0.54
C SER A 10 -29.95 17.27 -1.47
N CYS A 11 -28.70 17.51 -1.10
CA CYS A 11 -27.58 16.76 -1.63
C CYS A 11 -27.60 15.40 -0.92
N LEU A 12 -28.09 14.40 -1.64
CA LEU A 12 -28.13 13.01 -1.19
C LEU A 12 -26.77 12.60 -0.62
N LEU A 13 -26.81 12.05 0.59
CA LEU A 13 -25.72 11.45 1.34
C LEU A 13 -25.13 10.26 0.56
N PHE A 14 -24.31 10.54 -0.43
CA PHE A 14 -23.22 9.65 -0.78
C PHE A 14 -21.97 10.39 -0.36
N ALA A 15 -21.43 10.01 0.79
CA ALA A 15 -20.06 10.36 1.13
C ALA A 15 -19.22 10.07 -0.12
N PRO A 16 -18.43 11.03 -0.63
CA PRO A 16 -17.53 10.73 -1.72
C PRO A 16 -16.70 9.54 -1.26
N VAL A 17 -16.69 8.48 -2.08
CA VAL A 17 -15.68 7.43 -1.93
C VAL A 17 -14.37 8.19 -1.98
N ASP A 18 -13.68 8.29 -0.85
CA ASP A 18 -12.37 8.90 -0.76
C ASP A 18 -11.42 7.99 -1.52
N CYS A 19 -11.40 8.17 -2.84
CA CYS A 19 -10.32 7.73 -3.71
C CYS A 19 -9.11 8.59 -3.31
N GLY A 20 -8.54 8.33 -2.12
CA GLY A 20 -7.55 9.18 -1.49
C GLY A 20 -6.49 9.64 -2.47
N GLY A 21 -6.07 10.89 -2.42
CA GLY A 21 -5.14 11.44 -3.41
C GLY A 21 -3.80 10.70 -3.50
N TRP A 22 -3.01 11.05 -4.51
CA TRP A 22 -1.59 10.68 -4.57
C TRP A 22 -0.90 11.11 -3.26
N VAL A 23 -0.14 10.19 -2.66
CA VAL A 23 0.61 10.48 -1.42
C VAL A 23 1.95 11.17 -1.70
N ASN A 24 2.34 11.28 -2.97
CA ASN A 24 3.51 12.00 -3.45
C ASN A 24 3.29 12.50 -4.88
N ASP A 25 4.00 13.55 -5.25
CA ASP A 25 4.28 13.88 -6.64
C ASP A 25 5.59 13.21 -7.10
N TRP A 26 5.99 13.44 -8.35
CA TRP A 26 7.22 12.93 -8.95
C TRP A 26 8.48 13.40 -8.22
N ASN A 27 9.49 12.54 -8.15
CA ASN A 27 10.79 12.73 -7.50
C ASN A 27 10.68 13.04 -6.00
N GLN A 28 9.50 12.83 -5.43
CA GLN A 28 9.23 13.01 -4.00
C GLN A 28 9.08 11.67 -3.30
N LYS A 29 9.34 11.69 -1.99
CA LYS A 29 9.11 10.56 -1.11
C LYS A 29 7.63 10.19 -1.05
N ALA A 30 7.31 8.92 -1.28
CA ALA A 30 6.01 8.35 -0.97
C ALA A 30 6.01 7.80 0.46
N GLN A 31 4.98 8.08 1.25
CA GLN A 31 4.82 7.47 2.57
C GLN A 31 3.36 7.36 2.98
N ARG A 32 2.96 6.16 3.43
CA ARG A 32 1.71 5.92 4.14
C ARG A 32 1.92 4.87 5.22
N ASN A 33 1.42 5.15 6.42
CA ASN A 33 1.30 4.18 7.50
C ASN A 33 -0.11 4.25 8.09
N CYS A 34 -0.66 3.09 8.41
CA CYS A 34 -2.00 2.92 8.93
C CYS A 34 -2.02 3.01 10.45
N SER A 35 -3.16 3.40 10.99
CA SER A 35 -3.41 3.40 12.43
C SER A 35 -3.54 1.97 12.98
N ASN A 36 -3.46 1.84 14.30
CA ASN A 36 -3.65 0.57 14.99
C ASN A 36 -4.98 -0.09 14.58
N GLY A 37 -4.93 -1.41 14.37
CA GLY A 37 -6.09 -2.19 13.94
C GLY A 37 -6.42 -2.05 12.45
N SER A 38 -5.57 -1.38 11.67
CA SER A 38 -5.68 -1.29 10.21
C SER A 38 -4.38 -1.67 9.52
N PHE A 39 -4.47 -1.99 8.23
CA PHE A 39 -3.33 -2.38 7.40
C PHE A 39 -3.40 -1.70 6.04
N LEU A 40 -2.27 -1.67 5.31
CA LEU A 40 -2.20 -1.13 3.96
C LEU A 40 -2.93 -2.07 3.01
N SER A 41 -4.10 -1.64 2.53
CA SER A 41 -5.04 -2.51 1.80
C SER A 41 -5.12 -2.19 0.32
N ASN A 42 -4.78 -0.97 -0.08
CA ASN A 42 -4.81 -0.53 -1.46
C ASN A 42 -3.50 0.19 -1.77
N ILE A 43 -2.93 -0.18 -2.92
CA ILE A 43 -1.74 0.44 -3.48
C ILE A 43 -2.03 0.60 -4.97
N ASP A 44 -2.13 1.84 -5.41
CA ASP A 44 -2.20 2.19 -6.82
C ASP A 44 -0.93 2.97 -7.17
N SER A 45 -0.42 2.78 -8.37
CA SER A 45 0.78 3.48 -8.81
C SER A 45 0.77 3.65 -10.32
N GLU A 46 1.27 4.79 -10.77
CA GLU A 46 1.53 5.07 -12.17
C GLU A 46 2.97 5.55 -12.35
N HIS A 47 3.50 5.27 -13.54
CA HIS A 47 4.83 5.66 -13.99
C HIS A 47 4.74 6.89 -14.91
N ASN A 48 5.79 7.71 -14.93
CA ASN A 48 5.93 8.78 -15.91
C ASN A 48 7.37 8.86 -16.43
N ASN A 49 7.52 8.69 -17.75
CA ASN A 49 8.81 8.62 -18.41
C ASN A 49 9.57 9.96 -18.49
N ASP A 50 8.91 11.11 -18.30
CA ASP A 50 9.65 12.38 -18.22
C ASP A 50 10.40 12.52 -16.88
N TYR A 51 9.91 11.84 -15.85
CA TYR A 51 10.51 11.80 -14.52
C TYR A 51 11.25 10.50 -14.23
N GLU A 52 11.02 9.45 -15.03
CA GLU A 52 11.43 8.05 -14.76
C GLU A 52 11.15 7.69 -13.28
N ASP A 53 9.92 7.98 -12.86
CA ASP A 53 9.48 7.83 -11.48
C ASP A 53 8.06 7.31 -11.39
N ARG A 54 7.75 6.71 -10.23
CA ARG A 54 6.41 6.30 -9.83
C ARG A 54 5.86 7.15 -8.70
N ARG A 55 4.61 7.60 -8.87
CA ARG A 55 3.79 8.10 -7.75
C ARG A 55 2.83 7.04 -7.25
N PHE A 56 2.42 7.19 -5.99
CA PHE A 56 1.63 6.18 -5.28
C PHE A 56 0.39 6.78 -4.64
N ARG A 57 -0.72 6.04 -4.73
CA ARG A 57 -1.92 6.26 -3.93
C ARG A 57 -2.10 5.07 -3.02
N MET A 58 -2.25 5.32 -1.73
CA MET A 58 -2.23 4.28 -0.70
C MET A 58 -3.31 4.52 0.35
N SER A 59 -4.12 3.50 0.63
CA SER A 59 -5.17 3.58 1.65
C SER A 59 -5.19 2.36 2.57
N CYS A 60 -5.85 2.55 3.71
CA CYS A 60 -5.86 1.60 4.81
C CYS A 60 -7.25 1.00 4.97
N ARG A 61 -7.32 -0.27 5.36
CA ARG A 61 -8.55 -0.97 5.76
C ARG A 61 -8.36 -1.58 7.14
N SER A 62 -9.43 -1.71 7.90
CA SER A 62 -9.43 -2.43 9.17
C SER A 62 -9.03 -3.89 8.99
N LEU A 63 -8.30 -4.44 9.97
CA LEU A 63 -7.93 -5.85 9.98
C LEU A 63 -9.18 -6.74 10.02
N PRO A 64 -9.17 -7.93 9.40
CA PRO A 64 -10.29 -8.86 9.39
C PRO A 64 -10.40 -9.68 10.68
N VAL A 65 -9.77 -9.22 11.75
CA VAL A 65 -9.75 -9.83 13.09
C VAL A 65 -9.94 -8.74 14.13
N SER A 66 -10.42 -9.10 15.31
CA SER A 66 -10.67 -8.17 16.41
C SER A 66 -9.83 -8.51 17.63
N GLY A 67 -9.52 -7.46 18.41
CA GLY A 67 -8.72 -7.58 19.64
C GLY A 67 -7.22 -7.59 19.39
N GLY A 68 -6.48 -7.42 20.49
CA GLY A 68 -5.02 -7.30 20.48
C GLY A 68 -4.52 -5.87 20.22
N THR A 69 -3.23 -5.68 20.49
CA THR A 69 -2.52 -4.42 20.31
C THR A 69 -1.50 -4.60 19.18
N ALA A 70 -1.50 -3.66 18.22
CA ALA A 70 -0.53 -3.65 17.14
C ALA A 70 0.80 -3.05 17.63
N SER A 71 1.91 -3.72 17.34
CA SER A 71 3.27 -3.19 17.47
C SER A 71 3.91 -3.20 16.10
N CYS A 72 4.43 -2.05 15.66
CA CYS A 72 4.88 -1.86 14.29
C CYS A 72 6.25 -1.20 14.23
N VAL A 73 7.08 -1.68 13.30
CA VAL A 73 8.42 -1.18 13.06
C VAL A 73 8.66 -1.00 11.56
N TRP A 74 9.37 0.07 11.20
CA TRP A 74 9.88 0.19 9.84
C TRP A 74 11.03 -0.77 9.64
N THR A 75 11.03 -1.51 8.54
CA THR A 75 12.18 -2.29 8.11
C THR A 75 13.40 -1.39 7.88
N SER A 76 14.59 -1.97 7.75
CA SER A 76 15.68 -1.31 7.01
C SER A 76 15.24 -1.05 5.56
N ILE A 77 16.05 -0.29 4.82
CA ILE A 77 15.91 -0.21 3.36
C ILE A 77 16.00 -1.63 2.78
N LEU A 78 15.06 -1.96 1.90
CA LEU A 78 14.86 -3.34 1.40
C LEU A 78 15.66 -3.65 0.13
N ASN A 79 16.15 -2.64 -0.58
CA ASN A 79 16.89 -2.78 -1.82
C ASN A 79 17.95 -1.68 -1.96
N SER A 80 19.03 -1.99 -2.68
CA SER A 80 19.89 -0.96 -3.28
C SER A 80 19.18 -0.38 -4.52
N TRP A 81 19.80 0.63 -5.12
CA TRP A 81 19.38 1.09 -6.45
C TRP A 81 19.55 -0.03 -7.48
N ASP A 82 18.64 -0.09 -8.44
CA ASP A 82 18.51 -1.07 -9.52
C ASP A 82 18.29 -2.53 -9.07
N ASP A 83 18.31 -2.79 -7.77
CA ASP A 83 18.10 -4.11 -7.19
C ASP A 83 16.61 -4.42 -6.99
N ASP A 84 16.32 -5.72 -6.95
CA ASP A 84 15.00 -6.26 -6.65
C ASP A 84 14.63 -6.07 -5.16
N VAL A 85 13.33 -5.93 -4.91
CA VAL A 85 12.74 -5.97 -3.56
C VAL A 85 12.12 -7.34 -3.35
N GLY A 86 12.35 -7.93 -2.17
CA GLY A 86 11.63 -9.12 -1.73
C GLY A 86 11.51 -9.15 -0.21
N HIS A 87 10.33 -8.83 0.33
CA HIS A 87 10.12 -8.84 1.77
C HIS A 87 8.71 -9.27 2.15
N GLN A 88 8.63 -10.21 3.10
CA GLN A 88 7.43 -10.54 3.85
C GLN A 88 7.66 -10.14 5.31
N CYS A 89 6.69 -9.50 5.95
CA CYS A 89 6.81 -9.12 7.34
C CYS A 89 7.06 -10.37 8.22
N PRO A 90 8.01 -10.29 9.17
CA PRO A 90 8.40 -11.45 9.98
C PRO A 90 7.35 -11.80 11.04
N ASP A 91 7.55 -12.94 11.71
CA ASP A 91 6.82 -13.35 12.92
C ASP A 91 5.29 -13.43 12.79
N GLY A 92 4.81 -13.73 11.58
CA GLY A 92 3.37 -13.75 11.30
C GLY A 92 2.77 -12.34 11.24
N GLY A 93 3.58 -11.33 10.96
CA GLY A 93 3.15 -9.95 10.83
C GLY A 93 2.46 -9.64 9.50
N TYR A 94 2.02 -8.39 9.40
CA TYR A 94 1.35 -7.79 8.23
C TYR A 94 1.93 -6.41 7.92
N VAL A 95 1.68 -5.91 6.72
CA VAL A 95 2.13 -4.60 6.26
C VAL A 95 1.11 -3.54 6.69
N GLY A 96 1.51 -2.73 7.67
CA GLY A 96 0.79 -1.55 8.12
C GLY A 96 1.11 -0.28 7.31
N GLY A 97 2.04 -0.33 6.36
CA GLY A 97 2.45 0.85 5.60
C GLY A 97 3.64 0.62 4.68
N MET A 98 3.91 1.60 3.83
CA MET A 98 5.05 1.61 2.91
C MET A 98 5.62 3.02 2.82
N THR A 99 6.94 3.11 2.68
CA THR A 99 7.61 4.33 2.22
C THR A 99 8.59 4.01 1.11
N SER A 100 8.74 4.96 0.19
CA SER A 100 9.60 4.83 -0.97
C SER A 100 10.27 6.17 -1.31
N TYR A 101 11.55 6.14 -1.68
CA TYR A 101 12.38 7.30 -2.00
C TYR A 101 12.93 7.14 -3.41
N HIS A 102 12.75 8.14 -4.25
CA HIS A 102 13.32 8.21 -5.60
C HIS A 102 14.67 8.91 -5.59
N ASP A 103 15.51 8.60 -6.57
CA ASP A 103 16.78 9.26 -6.82
C ASP A 103 16.98 9.46 -8.33
N ASN A 104 17.11 10.71 -8.76
CA ASN A 104 17.23 11.06 -10.19
C ASN A 104 18.56 10.62 -10.85
N HIS A 105 19.56 10.20 -10.09
CA HIS A 105 20.78 9.67 -10.72
C HIS A 105 20.58 8.22 -11.14
N HIS A 106 19.87 7.47 -10.31
CA HIS A 106 19.55 6.06 -10.56
C HIS A 106 18.23 5.89 -11.33
N GLU A 107 17.36 6.90 -11.32
CA GLU A 107 15.98 6.82 -11.82
C GLU A 107 15.22 5.63 -11.27
N ASP A 108 15.42 5.42 -9.97
CA ASP A 108 14.93 4.25 -9.27
C ASP A 108 14.42 4.61 -7.88
N ARG A 109 13.64 3.69 -7.30
CA ARG A 109 13.07 3.83 -5.97
C ARG A 109 13.55 2.77 -4.99
N ARG A 110 13.86 3.20 -3.77
CA ARG A 110 14.14 2.32 -2.61
C ARG A 110 12.96 2.24 -1.67
N TYR A 111 12.71 1.06 -1.12
CA TYR A 111 11.51 0.76 -0.35
C TYR A 111 11.78 0.38 1.10
N ARG A 112 10.82 0.70 1.96
CA ARG A 112 10.70 0.16 3.32
C ARG A 112 9.25 -0.17 3.59
N LEU A 113 9.02 -1.24 4.35
CA LEU A 113 7.68 -1.61 4.82
C LEU A 113 7.55 -1.29 6.30
N TYR A 114 6.35 -0.88 6.71
CA TYR A 114 5.98 -0.74 8.11
C TYR A 114 5.34 -2.05 8.54
N CYS A 115 6.14 -2.94 9.09
CA CYS A 115 5.71 -4.27 9.49
C CYS A 115 5.12 -4.24 10.90
N CYS A 116 3.94 -4.83 11.04
CA CYS A 116 3.15 -4.84 12.25
C CYS A 116 2.88 -6.27 12.71
N ASN A 117 2.96 -6.50 14.02
CA ASN A 117 2.49 -7.70 14.69
C ASN A 117 1.29 -7.34 15.58
N LEU A 118 0.24 -8.15 15.55
CA LEU A 118 -0.93 -7.98 16.40
C LEU A 118 -0.90 -9.03 17.51
N SER A 119 -0.87 -8.59 18.78
CA SER A 119 -0.78 -9.53 19.90
C SER A 119 -1.89 -10.58 19.86
N GLY A 120 -1.54 -11.86 20.02
CA GLY A 120 -2.50 -12.97 20.00
C GLY A 120 -2.96 -13.41 18.61
N HIS A 121 -2.34 -12.90 17.54
CA HIS A 121 -2.70 -13.21 16.16
C HIS A 121 -1.45 -13.43 15.30
N TYR A 122 -1.63 -14.11 14.16
CA TYR A 122 -0.58 -14.29 13.16
C TYR A 122 -1.14 -14.45 11.75
N THR A 123 -0.32 -14.16 10.74
CA THR A 123 -0.62 -14.40 9.34
C THR A 123 -0.39 -15.86 8.95
N TYR A 124 -1.24 -16.39 8.07
CA TYR A 124 -1.18 -17.77 7.59
C TYR A 124 -1.62 -17.88 6.14
N GLY A 125 -1.34 -19.02 5.50
CA GLY A 125 -1.81 -19.30 4.13
C GLY A 125 -1.35 -18.27 3.11
N CYS A 126 -0.15 -17.71 3.29
CA CYS A 126 0.36 -16.64 2.44
C CYS A 126 0.64 -17.13 1.02
N TYR A 127 0.28 -16.33 0.03
CA TYR A 127 0.64 -16.54 -1.37
C TYR A 127 1.11 -15.23 -2.01
N THR A 128 1.94 -15.35 -3.05
CA THR A 128 2.38 -14.19 -3.85
C THR A 128 1.50 -14.09 -5.09
N THR A 129 1.06 -12.88 -5.44
CA THR A 129 0.35 -12.63 -6.70
C THR A 129 1.26 -12.86 -7.91
N ASP A 130 0.65 -12.89 -9.10
CA ASP A 130 1.38 -12.53 -10.32
C ASP A 130 1.74 -11.04 -10.33
N TYR A 131 2.52 -10.62 -11.33
CA TYR A 131 2.82 -9.20 -11.49
C TYR A 131 1.52 -8.43 -11.70
N VAL A 132 1.33 -7.36 -10.93
CA VAL A 132 0.12 -6.52 -11.02
C VAL A 132 0.21 -5.46 -12.12
N ASN A 133 1.40 -5.31 -12.72
CA ASN A 133 1.70 -4.43 -13.84
C ASN A 133 2.85 -4.97 -14.69
N ASN A 134 2.96 -4.48 -15.92
CA ASN A 134 4.22 -4.45 -16.65
C ASN A 134 4.99 -3.13 -16.39
N TYR A 135 6.22 -3.02 -16.90
CA TYR A 135 6.96 -1.76 -16.91
C TYR A 135 6.17 -0.69 -17.67
N ASP A 136 6.31 0.56 -17.26
CA ASP A 136 5.62 1.76 -17.78
C ASP A 136 4.09 1.73 -17.63
N GLU A 137 3.54 0.70 -16.98
CA GLU A 137 2.11 0.56 -16.76
C GLU A 137 1.70 0.98 -15.34
N THR A 138 0.52 1.58 -15.29
CA THR A 138 -0.24 1.81 -14.06
C THR A 138 -0.78 0.51 -13.50
N PHE A 139 -0.83 0.38 -12.17
CA PHE A 139 -1.67 -0.63 -11.51
C PHE A 139 -2.60 -0.01 -10.48
N MET A 140 -3.68 -0.77 -10.23
CA MET A 140 -4.53 -0.61 -9.07
C MET A 140 -4.60 -1.95 -8.35
N PHE A 141 -4.08 -2.02 -7.13
CA PHE A 141 -4.08 -3.25 -6.35
C PHE A 141 -4.89 -3.08 -5.07
N SER A 142 -5.81 -4.00 -4.84
CA SER A 142 -6.57 -4.09 -3.60
C SER A 142 -6.46 -5.50 -3.02
N VAL A 143 -6.16 -5.57 -1.72
CA VAL A 143 -6.15 -6.83 -0.99
C VAL A 143 -7.58 -7.37 -0.93
N PRO A 144 -7.83 -8.64 -1.33
CA PRO A 144 -9.15 -9.25 -1.26
C PRO A 144 -9.76 -9.20 0.14
N ASN A 145 -11.08 -9.26 0.24
CA ASN A 145 -11.78 -9.26 1.52
C ASN A 145 -11.29 -10.43 2.41
N ASN A 146 -11.27 -10.21 3.72
CA ASN A 146 -10.82 -11.16 4.74
C ASN A 146 -9.33 -11.56 4.69
N LEU A 147 -8.54 -10.94 3.80
CA LEU A 147 -7.09 -11.11 3.74
C LEU A 147 -6.37 -9.80 4.13
N VAL A 148 -5.08 -9.93 4.42
CA VAL A 148 -4.16 -8.84 4.76
C VAL A 148 -2.95 -8.83 3.82
N LEU A 149 -2.33 -7.66 3.66
CA LEU A 149 -1.05 -7.54 2.97
C LEU A 149 0.06 -8.06 3.89
N GLY A 150 0.76 -9.11 3.48
CA GLY A 150 1.89 -9.69 4.22
C GLY A 150 3.25 -9.19 3.76
N GLY A 151 3.35 -8.62 2.56
CA GLY A 151 4.64 -8.20 2.00
C GLY A 151 4.55 -7.74 0.54
N MET A 152 5.72 -7.49 -0.05
CA MET A 152 5.86 -6.99 -1.41
C MET A 152 7.12 -7.60 -2.07
N LYS A 153 7.04 -7.81 -3.37
CA LYS A 153 8.20 -8.03 -4.24
C LYS A 153 8.17 -7.03 -5.39
N SER A 154 9.34 -6.62 -5.86
CA SER A 154 9.44 -5.72 -7.00
C SER A 154 10.71 -5.99 -7.79
N VAL A 155 10.66 -5.84 -9.10
CA VAL A 155 11.80 -6.07 -10.00
C VAL A 155 12.03 -4.84 -10.85
N HIS A 156 13.28 -4.36 -10.88
CA HIS A 156 13.71 -3.19 -11.64
C HIS A 156 14.22 -3.58 -13.05
N ARG A 157 14.10 -2.66 -14.01
CA ARG A 157 14.77 -2.75 -15.32
C ARG A 157 15.26 -1.39 -15.78
N ASN A 158 16.58 -1.27 -15.92
CA ASN A 158 17.22 -0.02 -16.36
C ASN A 158 16.82 0.45 -17.77
N TRP A 159 16.41 -0.45 -18.68
CA TRP A 159 15.93 0.03 -19.98
C TRP A 159 14.62 0.85 -19.87
N ASN A 160 13.81 0.54 -18.86
CA ASN A 160 12.57 1.23 -18.58
C ASN A 160 12.72 2.28 -17.46
N GLU A 161 13.81 2.21 -16.68
CA GLU A 161 13.96 2.88 -15.38
C GLU A 161 12.70 2.75 -14.51
N ASP A 162 12.13 1.54 -14.52
CA ASP A 162 10.84 1.27 -13.90
C ASP A 162 10.79 -0.10 -13.22
N ARG A 163 9.74 -0.29 -12.43
CA ARG A 163 9.51 -1.46 -11.59
C ARG A 163 8.18 -2.14 -11.84
N LYS A 164 8.22 -3.47 -11.81
CA LYS A 164 7.02 -4.32 -11.68
C LYS A 164 6.81 -4.76 -10.25
N PHE A 165 5.57 -4.97 -9.86
CA PHE A 165 5.22 -5.30 -8.48
C PHE A 165 4.46 -6.62 -8.37
N LYS A 166 4.75 -7.35 -7.29
CA LYS A 166 3.94 -8.45 -6.77
C LYS A 166 3.66 -8.18 -5.30
N PHE A 167 2.53 -8.67 -4.81
CA PHE A 167 2.17 -8.54 -3.41
C PHE A 167 2.04 -9.92 -2.76
N ILE A 168 2.42 -10.00 -1.50
CA ILE A 168 2.25 -11.20 -0.68
C ILE A 168 0.98 -10.97 0.14
N ILE A 169 -0.01 -11.84 -0.05
CA ILE A 169 -1.32 -11.76 0.59
C ILE A 169 -1.46 -12.94 1.54
N CYS A 170 -1.97 -12.70 2.74
CA CYS A 170 -2.12 -13.71 3.78
C CYS A 170 -3.53 -13.67 4.39
N GLY A 171 -3.98 -14.81 4.92
CA GLY A 171 -5.02 -14.83 5.95
C GLY A 171 -4.45 -14.36 7.29
N MET A 172 -5.33 -14.00 8.23
CA MET A 172 -4.95 -13.66 9.60
C MET A 172 -5.90 -14.36 10.58
N LYS A 173 -5.36 -14.97 11.65
CA LYS A 173 -6.17 -15.65 12.66
C LYS A 173 -5.60 -15.52 14.06
N SER A 174 -6.43 -15.81 15.06
CA SER A 174 -6.01 -15.83 16.46
C SER A 174 -5.15 -17.07 16.76
N ILE A 175 -4.23 -16.96 17.71
CA ILE A 175 -3.43 -18.08 18.23
C ILE A 175 -4.32 -19.11 18.96
N ASN A 176 -5.43 -18.67 19.54
CA ASN A 176 -6.32 -19.51 20.35
C ASN A 176 -7.48 -20.13 19.55
N GLN A 177 -7.39 -20.13 18.21
CA GLN A 177 -8.37 -20.71 17.28
C GLN A 177 -7.68 -21.61 16.25
#